data_AF-A0A6B3GXN1-F1
#
_entry.id   AF-A0A6B3GXN1-F1
#
_cell.length_a   1.000
_cell.length_b   1.000
_cell.length_c   1.000
_cell.angle_alpha   90.00
_cell.angle_beta   90.00
_cell.angle_gamma   90.00
#
_symmetry.space_group_name_H-M   'P 1'
#
loop_
_entity.id
_entity.type
_entity.pdbx_description
1 polymer ?
#
loop_
_entity_poly.entity_id
_entity_poly.type
_entity_poly.pdbx_seq_one_letter_code
_entity_poly.pdbx_strand_id
1 'polypeptide(L)'
;MTSGRGTPAAMPAPDAPGPRPGRPREAFVLRTAGLPVETVRPLRAPGARRWADDVLDAAARLTADGEALGDLLHPLIGGTEDEAERRALLKLRREVFNNRL
;
A
#
# COMPACT_ATOMS: atom_id res chain seq x y z
N MET A 1 1.18 -57.47 2.56
CA MET A 1 -0.13 -56.86 2.88
C MET A 1 0.11 -55.36 3.09
N THR A 2 0.25 -54.55 2.04
CA THR A 2 -0.80 -53.90 1.20
C THR A 2 -1.68 -52.88 1.94
N SER A 3 -1.34 -51.59 1.77
CA SER A 3 -2.24 -50.47 1.43
C SER A 3 -1.41 -49.20 1.52
N GLY A 4 -1.16 -48.42 0.47
CA GLY A 4 -2.06 -48.05 -0.61
C GLY A 4 -2.34 -46.55 -0.47
N ARG A 5 -1.34 -45.71 -0.77
CA ARG A 5 -1.49 -44.25 -0.79
C ARG A 5 -2.41 -43.89 -1.95
N GLY A 6 -3.66 -43.54 -1.64
CA GLY A 6 -4.63 -43.04 -2.61
C GLY A 6 -4.24 -41.63 -3.07
N THR A 7 -3.92 -41.51 -4.36
CA THR A 7 -3.86 -40.26 -5.10
C THR A 7 -5.21 -39.54 -5.01
N PRO A 8 -5.29 -38.23 -4.73
CA PRO A 8 -6.56 -37.53 -4.80
C PRO A 8 -7.02 -37.51 -6.26
N ALA A 9 -8.16 -38.16 -6.50
CA ALA A 9 -8.81 -38.23 -7.80
C ALA A 9 -9.05 -36.82 -8.34
N ALA A 10 -8.55 -36.57 -9.54
CA ALA A 10 -8.88 -35.38 -10.31
C ALA A 10 -10.40 -35.27 -10.43
N MET A 11 -10.97 -34.13 -10.04
CA MET A 11 -12.38 -33.85 -10.22
C MET A 11 -12.75 -33.98 -11.70
N PRO A 12 -13.81 -34.73 -12.06
CA PRO A 12 -14.28 -34.77 -13.43
C PRO A 12 -14.82 -33.38 -13.83
N ALA A 13 -14.41 -32.93 -15.00
CA ALA A 13 -14.92 -31.71 -15.62
C ALA A 13 -16.44 -31.79 -15.78
N PRO A 14 -17.18 -30.68 -15.64
CA PRO A 14 -18.62 -30.68 -15.91
C PRO A 14 -18.87 -31.10 -17.36
N ASP A 15 -19.72 -32.13 -17.54
CA ASP A 15 -20.12 -32.64 -18.84
C ASP A 15 -20.59 -31.49 -19.73
N ALA A 16 -19.82 -31.21 -20.78
CA ALA A 16 -20.17 -30.20 -21.76
C ALA A 16 -21.38 -30.70 -22.57
N PRO A 17 -22.49 -29.94 -22.65
CA PRO A 17 -23.64 -30.34 -23.44
C PRO A 17 -23.25 -30.50 -24.91
N GLY A 18 -23.69 -31.60 -25.52
CA GLY A 18 -23.40 -31.92 -26.92
C GLY A 18 -23.81 -30.81 -27.91
N PRO A 19 -23.17 -30.75 -29.09
CA PRO A 19 -23.31 -29.62 -29.99
C PRO A 19 -24.73 -29.51 -30.56
N ARG A 20 -25.37 -28.34 -30.37
CA ARG A 20 -26.61 -27.95 -31.05
C ARG A 20 -26.27 -27.20 -32.35
N PRO A 21 -26.80 -27.60 -33.52
CA PRO A 21 -26.54 -26.89 -34.77
C PRO A 21 -27.34 -25.58 -34.84
N GLY A 22 -26.68 -24.47 -35.21
CA GLY A 22 -27.34 -23.23 -35.66
C GLY A 22 -27.08 -21.94 -34.86
N ARG A 23 -25.82 -21.49 -34.77
CA ARG A 23 -25.40 -20.06 -34.76
C ARG A 23 -23.87 -19.99 -34.60
N PRO A 24 -23.16 -19.06 -35.27
CA PRO A 24 -21.76 -18.80 -34.94
C PRO A 24 -21.72 -18.29 -33.49
N ARG A 25 -21.21 -19.12 -32.59
CA ARG A 25 -20.95 -18.74 -31.19
C ARG A 25 -19.97 -17.56 -31.18
N GLU A 26 -20.33 -16.47 -30.51
CA GLU A 26 -19.42 -15.38 -30.24
C GLU A 26 -18.19 -15.94 -29.51
N ALA A 27 -17.01 -15.82 -30.12
CA ALA A 27 -15.78 -16.32 -29.54
C ALA A 27 -15.35 -15.36 -28.42
N PHE A 28 -15.24 -15.86 -27.19
CA PHE A 28 -14.66 -15.10 -26.08
C PHE A 28 -13.24 -15.58 -25.82
N VAL A 29 -12.34 -14.64 -25.58
CA VAL A 29 -10.94 -14.91 -25.23
C VAL A 29 -10.75 -14.59 -23.76
N LEU A 30 -10.24 -15.57 -23.01
CA LEU A 30 -9.88 -15.42 -21.61
C LEU A 30 -8.37 -15.59 -21.47
N ARG A 31 -7.71 -14.62 -20.83
CA ARG A 31 -6.32 -14.75 -20.40
C ARG A 31 -6.31 -15.12 -18.92
N THR A 32 -5.76 -16.28 -18.62
CA THR A 32 -5.56 -16.76 -17.25
C THR A 32 -4.11 -16.55 -16.85
N ALA A 33 -3.87 -16.29 -15.56
CA ALA A 33 -2.51 -16.27 -15.03
C ALA A 33 -1.88 -17.65 -15.15
N GLY A 34 -0.55 -17.71 -15.34
CA GLY A 34 0.19 -18.97 -15.43
C GLY A 34 0.35 -19.70 -14.09
N LEU A 35 0.04 -19.03 -12.97
CA LEU A 35 0.11 -19.59 -11.63
C LEU A 35 -1.16 -19.23 -10.82
N PRO A 36 -1.60 -20.10 -9.90
CA PRO A 36 -2.68 -19.78 -8.97
C PRO A 36 -2.33 -18.60 -8.06
N VAL A 37 -3.34 -17.85 -7.62
CA VAL A 37 -3.16 -16.74 -6.67
C VAL A 37 -2.65 -17.22 -5.30
N GLU A 38 -2.85 -18.50 -5.00
CA GLU A 38 -2.38 -19.19 -3.81
C GLU A 38 -0.85 -19.19 -3.74
N THR A 39 -0.16 -19.21 -4.89
CA THR A 39 1.31 -19.21 -4.96
C THR A 39 1.93 -17.95 -4.36
N VAL A 40 1.22 -16.81 -4.38
CA VAL A 40 1.72 -15.56 -3.77
C VAL A 40 1.29 -15.38 -2.32
N ARG A 41 0.39 -16.22 -1.79
CA ARG A 41 -0.07 -16.10 -0.39
C ARG A 41 1.06 -16.27 0.64
N PRO A 42 1.99 -17.22 0.49
CA PRO A 42 3.13 -17.36 1.42
C PRO A 42 4.09 -16.16 1.38
N LEU A 43 4.12 -15.39 0.29
CA LEU A 43 4.97 -14.20 0.17
C LEU A 43 4.37 -12.97 0.89
N ARG A 44 3.15 -13.07 1.40
CA ARG A 44 2.52 -11.95 2.10
C ARG A 44 3.16 -11.81 3.49
N ALA A 45 3.65 -10.61 3.76
CA ALA A 45 4.10 -10.19 5.09
C ALA A 45 3.15 -9.13 5.65
N PRO A 46 1.95 -9.50 6.14
CA PRO A 46 0.95 -8.53 6.58
C PRO A 46 1.42 -7.69 7.77
N GLY A 47 2.29 -8.21 8.62
CA GLY A 47 2.92 -7.45 9.71
C GLY A 47 3.84 -6.35 9.19
N ALA A 48 4.75 -6.70 8.26
CA ALA A 48 5.66 -5.73 7.65
C ALA A 48 4.90 -4.67 6.84
N ARG A 49 3.83 -5.05 6.14
CA ARG A 49 2.96 -4.11 5.43
C ARG A 49 2.32 -3.11 6.41
N ARG A 50 1.68 -3.60 7.48
CA ARG A 50 1.06 -2.71 8.48
C ARG A 50 2.06 -1.76 9.11
N TRP A 51 3.22 -2.26 9.49
CA TRP A 51 4.29 -1.43 10.02
C TRP A 51 4.73 -0.35 9.03
N ALA A 52 4.87 -0.69 7.74
CA ALA A 52 5.20 0.30 6.72
C ALA A 52 4.09 1.34 6.56
N ASP A 53 2.82 0.92 6.55
CA ASP A 53 1.67 1.83 6.50
C ASP A 53 1.69 2.78 7.72
N ASP A 54 1.91 2.27 8.94
CA ASP A 54 1.99 3.08 10.18
C ASP A 54 3.13 4.12 10.13
N VAL A 55 4.29 3.74 9.61
CA VAL A 55 5.45 4.64 9.45
C VAL A 55 5.16 5.73 8.43
N LEU A 56 4.55 5.39 7.30
CA LEU A 56 4.19 6.34 6.25
C LEU A 56 3.13 7.33 6.76
N ASP A 57 2.12 6.85 7.49
CA ASP A 57 1.08 7.70 8.09
C ASP A 57 1.66 8.61 9.18
N ALA A 58 2.59 8.11 10.00
CA ALA A 58 3.30 8.94 10.97
C ALA A 58 4.16 10.02 10.29
N ALA A 59 4.90 9.67 9.23
CA ALA A 59 5.70 10.62 8.46
C ALA A 59 4.83 11.69 7.80
N ALA A 60 3.70 11.30 7.20
CA ALA A 60 2.76 12.24 6.58
C ALA A 60 2.17 13.23 7.59
N ARG A 61 1.77 12.74 8.76
CA ARG A 61 1.28 13.60 9.87
C ARG A 61 2.36 14.59 10.31
N LEU A 62 3.58 14.12 10.48
CA LEU A 62 4.69 14.95 10.91
C LEU A 62 5.03 16.07 9.92
N THR A 63 4.97 15.77 8.62
CA THR A 63 5.12 16.79 7.58
C THR A 63 3.98 17.82 7.66
N ALA A 64 2.73 17.37 7.78
CA ALA A 64 1.58 18.26 7.86
C ALA A 64 1.63 19.17 9.12
N ASP A 65 1.99 18.62 10.27
CA ASP A 65 2.15 19.38 11.51
C ASP A 65 3.29 20.40 11.40
N GLY A 66 4.39 20.02 10.74
CA GLY A 66 5.53 20.91 10.48
C GLY A 66 5.18 22.07 9.54
N GLU A 67 4.35 21.83 8.52
CA GLU A 67 3.81 22.87 7.64
C GLU A 67 2.90 23.82 8.40
N ALA A 68 1.93 23.30 9.17
CA ALA A 68 1.02 24.10 9.99
C ALA A 68 1.78 24.98 10.99
N LEU A 69 2.81 24.44 11.65
CA LEU A 69 3.65 25.21 12.56
C LEU A 69 4.49 26.25 11.80
N GLY A 70 4.98 25.94 10.61
CA GLY A 70 5.67 26.89 9.74
C GLY A 70 4.80 28.09 9.37
N ASP A 71 3.52 27.85 9.04
CA ASP A 71 2.55 28.89 8.73
C ASP A 71 2.24 29.78 9.94
N LEU A 72 2.15 29.20 11.15
CA LEU A 72 1.98 29.95 12.40
C LEU A 72 3.22 30.79 12.76
N LEU A 73 4.42 30.29 12.47
CA LEU A 73 5.67 31.00 12.72
C LEU A 73 5.90 32.15 11.72
N HIS A 74 5.35 32.07 10.50
CA HIS A 74 5.52 33.09 9.47
C HIS A 74 5.08 34.51 9.91
N PRO A 75 3.87 34.75 10.43
CA PRO A 75 3.44 36.06 10.89
C PRO A 75 4.22 36.51 12.13
N LEU A 76 4.61 35.59 13.02
CA LEU A 76 5.40 35.92 14.22
C LEU A 76 6.77 36.47 13.83
N ILE A 77 7.48 35.83 12.90
CA ILE A 77 8.76 36.30 12.37
C ILE A 77 8.61 37.67 11.67
N GLY A 78 7.47 37.92 11.04
CA GLY A 78 7.16 39.20 10.39
C GLY A 78 6.88 40.34 11.37
N GLY A 79 6.39 40.03 12.58
CA GLY A 79 6.08 41.00 13.62
C GLY A 79 7.20 41.24 14.64
N THR A 80 8.29 40.47 14.59
CA THR A 80 9.44 40.61 15.49
C THR A 80 10.40 41.69 14.99
N GLU A 81 10.59 42.75 15.78
CA GLU A 81 11.55 43.83 15.51
C GLU A 81 12.97 43.52 16.04
N ASP A 82 13.10 42.61 17.01
CA ASP A 82 14.40 42.16 17.54
C ASP A 82 15.05 41.11 16.63
N GLU A 83 16.22 41.45 16.08
CA GLU A 83 17.01 40.59 15.20
C GLU A 83 17.54 39.32 15.89
N ALA A 84 17.71 39.31 17.21
CA ALA A 84 18.10 38.12 17.96
C ALA A 84 16.94 37.12 18.06
N GLU A 85 15.74 37.60 18.40
CA GLU A 85 14.52 36.78 18.47
C GLU A 85 14.11 36.27 17.08
N ARG A 86 14.23 37.12 16.04
CA ARG A 86 13.98 36.74 14.65
C ARG A 86 14.86 35.57 14.20
N ARG A 87 16.15 35.59 14.54
CA ARG A 87 17.08 34.50 14.23
C ARG A 87 16.74 33.21 14.99
N ALA A 88 16.30 33.31 16.25
CA ALA A 88 15.86 32.15 17.02
C ALA A 88 14.62 31.49 16.41
N LEU A 89 13.62 32.28 15.98
CA LEU A 89 12.42 31.77 15.32
C LEU A 89 12.71 31.12 13.95
N LEU A 90 13.64 31.68 13.17
CA LEU A 90 14.07 31.08 11.91
C LEU A 90 14.82 29.74 12.12
N LYS A 91 15.61 29.65 13.19
CA LYS A 91 16.26 28.39 13.58
C LYS A 91 15.21 27.35 13.97
N LEU A 92 14.24 27.73 14.81
CA LEU A 92 13.14 26.85 15.22
C LEU A 92 12.35 26.35 14.01
N ARG A 93 11.99 27.22 13.06
CA ARG A 93 11.32 26.83 11.81
C ARG A 93 12.12 25.79 11.03
N ARG A 94 13.44 25.92 10.95
CA ARG A 94 14.32 24.94 10.29
C ARG A 94 14.39 23.62 11.06
N GLU A 95 14.39 23.64 12.38
CA GLU A 95 14.45 22.43 13.21
C GLU A 95 13.13 21.64 13.14
N VAL A 96 11.99 22.33 13.18
CA VAL A 96 10.65 21.78 12.95
C VAL A 96 10.57 21.14 11.56
N PHE A 97 10.96 21.87 10.51
CA PHE A 97 10.88 21.36 9.14
C PHE A 97 11.79 20.15 8.89
N ASN A 98 12.95 20.11 9.55
CA ASN A 98 13.88 18.98 9.42
C ASN A 98 13.55 17.83 10.38
N ASN A 99 12.47 17.94 11.16
CA ASN A 99 12.12 16.98 12.21
C ASN A 99 13.29 16.65 13.15
N ARG A 100 14.01 17.69 13.59
CA ARG A 100 15.21 17.58 14.46
C ARG A 100 14.97 18.07 15.89
N LEU A 101 13.70 18.23 16.28
CA LEU A 101 13.30 18.58 17.65
C LEU A 101 13.20 17.34 18.53
#